data_AF-A0A7W1CLA6-F1
#
_entry.id   AF-A0A7W1CLA6-F1
#
_cell.length_a   1.000
_cell.length_b   1.000
_cell.length_c   1.000
_cell.angle_alpha   90.00
_cell.angle_beta   90.00
_cell.angle_gamma   90.00
#
_symmetry.space_group_name_H-M   'P 1'
#
loop_
_entity.id
_entity.type
_entity.pdbx_description
1 polymer ?
#
loop_
_entity_poly.entity_id
_entity_poly.type
_entity_poly.pdbx_seq_one_letter_code
_entity_poly.pdbx_strand_id
1 'polypeptide(L)'
;MSTETAPGPDTPAGPVADAPAGAHAAVHEMDDAHHAHDGHGHGATDKQYIVIAAILAAITAAEVTISYIDIGPIFLPALIIMMAAKFVIVVSYFMHLKFDSKIFSFLFYLGLSLAVFVYIAALAMFHFFDG
;
A
#
# COMPACT_ATOMS: atom_id res chain seq x y z
N MET A 1 34.84 20.41 65.97
CA MET A 1 35.43 21.62 65.37
C MET A 1 36.84 21.26 64.91
N SER A 2 37.19 21.63 63.67
CA SER A 2 38.33 21.20 62.85
C SER A 2 38.04 19.97 61.98
N THR A 3 38.16 19.96 60.64
CA THR A 3 38.32 20.98 59.59
C THR A 3 37.94 20.28 58.29
N GLU A 4 37.07 20.91 57.51
CA GLU A 4 36.68 20.53 56.15
C GLU A 4 37.88 20.71 55.21
N THR A 5 38.35 19.62 54.60
CA THR A 5 39.39 19.67 53.56
C THR A 5 38.71 19.81 52.20
N ALA A 6 38.83 20.99 51.62
CA ALA A 6 38.34 21.33 50.29
C ALA A 6 39.03 20.49 49.18
N PRO A 7 38.31 20.11 48.11
CA PRO A 7 38.92 19.54 46.91
C PRO A 7 39.64 20.62 46.09
N GLY A 8 40.83 20.29 45.61
CA GLY A 8 41.75 21.18 44.88
C GLY A 8 41.33 21.53 43.44
N PRO A 9 42.11 22.41 42.78
CA PRO A 9 41.72 23.14 41.58
C PRO A 9 41.67 22.29 40.30
N ASP A 10 40.52 22.40 39.62
CA ASP A 10 40.31 22.47 38.18
C ASP A 10 41.57 22.35 37.31
N THR A 11 41.76 21.13 36.76
CA THR A 11 42.70 20.87 35.66
C THR A 11 42.12 21.40 34.35
N PRO A 12 42.78 22.33 33.64
CA PRO A 12 42.32 22.82 32.35
C PRO A 12 42.64 21.85 31.22
N ALA A 13 41.62 21.58 30.40
CA ALA A 13 41.63 21.30 28.97
C ALA A 13 42.84 20.52 28.38
N GLY A 14 42.59 19.26 28.02
CA GLY A 14 43.40 18.57 27.01
C GLY A 14 43.32 19.24 25.64
N PRO A 15 44.36 19.18 24.80
CA PRO A 15 44.37 19.77 23.45
C PRO A 15 43.33 19.13 22.52
N VAL A 16 42.53 19.96 21.84
CA VAL A 16 41.55 19.56 20.82
C VAL A 16 42.04 20.01 19.44
N ALA A 17 41.92 19.13 18.44
CA ALA A 17 42.22 19.27 17.00
C ALA A 17 43.73 19.20 16.63
N ASP A 18 44.16 18.51 15.57
CA ASP A 18 43.64 18.59 14.19
C ASP A 18 44.05 17.42 13.25
N ALA A 19 43.36 17.32 12.11
CA ALA A 19 43.58 16.51 10.88
C ALA A 19 42.74 15.21 10.69
N PRO A 20 42.26 14.90 9.46
CA PRO A 20 42.80 15.32 8.16
C PRO A 20 41.84 16.04 7.20
N ALA A 21 42.48 16.83 6.34
CA ALA A 21 41.96 17.32 5.07
C ALA A 21 41.69 16.16 4.09
N GLY A 22 40.58 16.22 3.37
CA GLY A 22 40.28 15.25 2.31
C GLY A 22 38.90 15.40 1.70
N ALA A 23 38.75 16.38 0.80
CA ALA A 23 37.85 16.35 -0.36
C ALA A 23 36.36 16.06 -0.14
N HIS A 24 35.58 17.13 0.08
CA HIS A 24 34.18 17.19 -0.33
C HIS A 24 34.03 18.22 -1.45
N ALA A 25 34.28 17.79 -2.69
CA ALA A 25 33.80 18.47 -3.87
C ALA A 25 32.46 17.82 -4.25
N ALA A 26 31.44 18.67 -4.36
CA ALA A 26 30.07 18.28 -4.59
C ALA A 26 29.78 17.98 -6.08
N VAL A 27 28.87 17.02 -6.27
CA VAL A 27 27.84 16.87 -7.31
C VAL A 27 28.22 16.79 -8.80
N HIS A 28 27.89 15.64 -9.39
CA HIS A 28 27.01 15.61 -10.56
C HIS A 28 26.14 14.35 -10.55
N GLU A 29 24.85 14.59 -10.69
CA GLU A 29 23.70 13.69 -10.70
C GLU A 29 23.51 13.09 -12.10
N MET A 30 23.19 11.79 -12.23
CA MET A 30 22.19 11.29 -13.18
C MET A 30 21.90 9.79 -13.06
N ASP A 31 20.60 9.49 -13.12
CA ASP A 31 19.92 8.28 -13.57
C ASP A 31 19.88 7.02 -12.69
N ASP A 32 18.93 7.09 -11.76
CA ASP A 32 17.84 6.11 -11.57
C ASP A 32 17.67 5.08 -12.69
N ALA A 33 18.14 3.85 -12.47
CA ALA A 33 17.62 2.67 -13.13
C ALA A 33 17.81 1.43 -12.24
N HIS A 34 16.71 1.00 -11.63
CA HIS A 34 16.46 -0.38 -11.22
C HIS A 34 17.42 -1.01 -10.18
N HIS A 35 17.39 -0.48 -8.94
CA HIS A 35 17.75 -1.31 -7.79
C HIS A 35 16.57 -2.17 -7.34
N ALA A 36 16.51 -3.38 -7.89
CA ALA A 36 15.78 -4.50 -7.28
C ALA A 36 16.40 -4.75 -5.89
N HIS A 37 15.71 -4.25 -4.85
CA HIS A 37 16.14 -4.40 -3.46
C HIS A 37 15.81 -5.80 -2.95
N ASP A 38 16.79 -6.70 -3.10
CA ASP A 38 17.01 -7.78 -2.15
C ASP A 38 17.36 -7.16 -0.79
N GLY A 39 16.51 -7.43 0.20
CA GLY A 39 16.61 -6.87 1.53
C GLY A 39 15.83 -7.76 2.48
N HIS A 40 16.54 -8.72 3.06
CA HIS A 40 16.11 -9.50 4.21
C HIS A 40 16.08 -8.58 5.44
N GLY A 41 14.90 -8.34 6.00
CA GLY A 41 14.75 -7.62 7.26
C GLY A 41 13.42 -6.87 7.36
N HIS A 42 12.42 -7.48 7.98
CA HIS A 42 11.28 -6.80 8.64
C HIS A 42 10.46 -5.78 7.81
N GLY A 43 10.50 -5.84 6.47
CA GLY A 43 9.74 -5.00 5.53
C GLY A 43 8.77 -5.79 4.64
N ALA A 44 8.23 -6.90 5.14
CA ALA A 44 7.44 -7.85 4.36
C ALA A 44 6.05 -7.31 3.93
N THR A 45 5.56 -6.25 4.57
CA THR A 45 4.20 -5.73 4.35
C THR A 45 4.13 -4.83 3.11
N ASP A 46 5.06 -3.88 2.95
CA ASP A 46 4.98 -2.85 1.90
C ASP A 46 5.16 -3.42 0.49
N LYS A 47 6.09 -4.38 0.35
CA LYS A 47 6.31 -5.07 -0.93
C LYS A 47 5.06 -5.78 -1.43
N GLN A 48 4.24 -6.31 -0.51
CA GLN A 48 3.02 -7.01 -0.88
C GLN A 48 2.00 -6.05 -1.50
N TYR A 49 1.79 -4.88 -0.88
CA TYR A 49 0.91 -3.84 -1.43
C TYR A 49 1.36 -3.35 -2.81
N ILE A 50 2.67 -3.16 -2.98
CA ILE A 50 3.26 -2.74 -4.27
C ILE A 50 3.01 -3.81 -5.35
N VAL A 51 3.17 -5.10 -5.03
CA VAL A 51 2.87 -6.19 -5.97
C VAL A 51 1.38 -6.21 -6.34
N ILE A 52 0.49 -6.00 -5.38
CA ILE A 52 -0.96 -5.99 -5.65
C ILE A 52 -1.35 -4.75 -6.48
N ALA A 53 -0.70 -3.60 -6.24
CA ALA A 53 -0.87 -2.40 -7.04
C ALA A 53 -0.47 -2.66 -8.50
N ALA A 54 0.66 -3.33 -8.70
CA ALA A 54 1.13 -3.73 -10.03
C ALA A 54 0.16 -4.69 -10.72
N ILE A 55 -0.42 -5.66 -10.01
CA ILE A 55 -1.46 -6.54 -10.54
C ILE A 55 -2.70 -5.74 -10.96
N LEU A 56 -3.18 -4.82 -10.11
CA LEU A 56 -4.32 -3.95 -10.44
C LEU A 56 -4.06 -3.08 -11.67
N ALA A 57 -2.84 -2.54 -11.79
CA ALA A 57 -2.41 -1.79 -12.95
C ALA A 57 -2.43 -2.67 -14.21
N ALA A 58 -1.94 -3.92 -14.12
CA ALA A 58 -1.97 -4.87 -15.23
C ALA A 58 -3.41 -5.24 -15.65
N ILE A 59 -4.30 -5.51 -14.69
CA ILE A 59 -5.73 -5.75 -14.99
C ILE A 59 -6.34 -4.50 -15.65
N THR A 60 -5.93 -3.31 -15.25
CA THR A 60 -6.42 -2.06 -15.85
C THR A 60 -5.90 -1.83 -17.25
N ALA A 61 -4.63 -2.09 -17.51
CA ALA A 61 -4.09 -2.06 -18.86
C ALA A 61 -4.77 -3.10 -19.76
N ALA A 62 -5.01 -4.31 -19.26
CA ALA A 62 -5.74 -5.34 -19.98
C ALA A 62 -7.18 -4.92 -20.29
N GLU A 63 -7.89 -4.32 -19.33
CA GLU A 63 -9.25 -3.82 -19.53
C GLU A 63 -9.32 -2.70 -20.56
N VAL A 64 -8.40 -1.72 -20.48
CA VAL A 64 -8.30 -0.65 -21.48
C VAL A 64 -7.97 -1.26 -22.84
N THR A 65 -7.08 -2.25 -22.92
CA THR A 65 -6.79 -2.90 -24.20
C THR A 65 -8.04 -3.56 -24.76
N ILE A 66 -8.74 -4.34 -23.94
CA ILE A 66 -9.98 -5.04 -24.28
C ILE A 66 -11.10 -4.04 -24.65
N SER A 67 -11.16 -2.86 -24.05
CA SER A 67 -12.15 -1.84 -24.43
C SER A 67 -11.90 -1.16 -25.76
N TYR A 68 -10.69 -1.28 -26.30
CA TYR A 68 -10.35 -0.77 -27.62
C TYR A 68 -10.50 -1.84 -28.73
N ILE A 69 -10.49 -3.13 -28.39
CA ILE A 69 -10.75 -4.22 -29.34
C ILE A 69 -12.19 -4.71 -29.22
N ASP A 70 -12.90 -4.76 -30.34
CA ASP A 70 -14.27 -5.27 -30.33
C ASP A 70 -14.26 -6.81 -30.31
N ILE A 71 -14.46 -7.38 -29.13
CA ILE A 71 -14.57 -8.83 -28.89
C ILE A 71 -16.01 -9.33 -29.00
N GLY A 72 -16.94 -8.51 -29.51
CA GLY A 72 -18.33 -8.87 -29.73
C GLY A 72 -19.14 -8.96 -28.42
N PRO A 73 -20.21 -9.77 -28.36
CA PRO A 73 -21.18 -9.74 -27.26
C PRO A 73 -20.61 -10.15 -25.88
N ILE A 74 -19.41 -10.74 -25.84
CA ILE A 74 -18.72 -11.12 -24.60
C ILE A 74 -18.01 -9.92 -23.95
N PHE A 75 -17.85 -8.82 -24.67
CA PHE A 75 -17.20 -7.60 -24.19
C PHE A 75 -17.81 -7.07 -22.89
N LEU A 76 -19.13 -6.87 -22.87
CA LEU A 76 -19.86 -6.33 -21.72
C LEU A 76 -19.72 -7.19 -20.46
N PRO A 77 -20.00 -8.52 -20.48
CA PRO A 77 -19.83 -9.35 -19.29
C PRO A 77 -18.36 -9.45 -18.85
N ALA A 78 -17.40 -9.48 -19.78
CA ALA A 78 -15.98 -9.50 -19.46
C ALA A 78 -15.54 -8.23 -18.71
N LEU A 79 -16.01 -7.06 -19.13
CA LEU A 79 -15.74 -5.79 -18.44
C LEU A 79 -16.32 -5.77 -17.03
N ILE A 80 -17.58 -6.21 -16.84
CA ILE A 80 -18.20 -6.26 -15.52
C ILE A 80 -17.42 -7.19 -14.57
N ILE A 81 -16.98 -8.35 -15.06
CA ILE A 81 -16.17 -9.28 -14.26
C ILE A 81 -14.83 -8.66 -13.87
N MET A 82 -14.13 -8.00 -14.80
CA MET A 82 -12.87 -7.31 -14.53
C MET A 82 -13.05 -6.17 -13.52
N MET A 83 -14.12 -5.39 -13.63
CA MET A 83 -14.48 -4.34 -12.66
C MET A 83 -14.74 -4.90 -11.26
N ALA A 84 -15.53 -5.97 -11.16
CA ALA A 84 -15.79 -6.65 -9.89
C ALA A 84 -14.50 -7.23 -9.28
N ALA A 85 -13.64 -7.83 -10.09
CA ALA A 85 -12.36 -8.38 -9.63
C ALA A 85 -11.47 -7.28 -9.04
N LYS A 86 -11.31 -6.15 -9.73
CA LYS A 86 -10.55 -5.01 -9.21
C LYS A 86 -11.14 -4.49 -7.91
N PHE A 87 -12.46 -4.36 -7.83
CA PHE A 87 -13.14 -3.93 -6.61
C PHE A 87 -12.82 -4.83 -5.42
N VAL A 88 -12.90 -6.16 -5.60
CA VAL A 88 -12.59 -7.13 -4.53
C VAL A 88 -11.11 -7.03 -4.11
N ILE A 89 -10.19 -6.91 -5.06
CA ILE A 89 -8.75 -6.79 -4.77
C ILE A 89 -8.48 -5.47 -4.02
N VAL A 90 -9.03 -4.36 -4.48
CA VAL A 90 -8.87 -3.03 -3.84
C VAL A 90 -9.38 -3.06 -2.41
N VAL A 91 -10.60 -3.56 -2.17
CA VAL A 91 -11.16 -3.59 -0.82
C VAL A 91 -10.43 -4.59 0.09
N SER A 92 -10.07 -5.76 -0.43
CA SER A 92 -9.38 -6.77 0.38
C SER A 92 -7.99 -6.32 0.81
N TYR A 93 -7.25 -5.65 -0.09
CA TYR A 93 -5.86 -5.32 0.13
C TYR A 93 -5.65 -3.83 0.46
N PHE A 94 -6.10 -2.87 -0.36
CA PHE A 94 -5.80 -1.44 -0.15
C PHE A 94 -6.62 -0.77 0.96
N MET A 95 -7.79 -1.31 1.32
CA MET A 95 -8.58 -0.82 2.45
C MET A 95 -8.12 -1.38 3.81
N HIS A 96 -6.92 -1.98 3.89
CA HIS A 96 -6.30 -2.43 5.15
C HIS A 96 -6.96 -3.66 5.83
N LEU A 97 -8.06 -4.18 5.27
CA LEU A 97 -8.90 -5.25 5.83
C LEU A 97 -8.24 -6.64 5.97
N LYS A 98 -7.22 -6.94 5.15
CA LYS A 98 -6.45 -8.20 5.24
C LYS A 98 -5.47 -8.20 6.43
N PHE A 99 -5.01 -7.02 6.83
CA PHE A 99 -4.03 -6.82 7.90
C PHE A 99 -4.66 -6.34 9.21
N ASP A 100 -5.88 -5.79 9.14
CA ASP A 100 -6.74 -5.53 10.29
C ASP A 100 -7.52 -6.80 10.71
N SER A 101 -8.12 -6.74 11.89
CA SER A 101 -8.95 -7.80 12.46
C SER A 101 -10.04 -8.24 11.48
N LYS A 102 -10.22 -9.57 11.34
CA LYS A 102 -11.18 -10.23 10.43
C LYS A 102 -12.61 -9.70 10.55
N ILE A 103 -12.93 -8.99 11.63
CA ILE A 103 -14.23 -8.36 11.88
C ILE A 103 -14.57 -7.29 10.84
N PHE A 104 -13.61 -6.47 10.40
CA PHE A 104 -13.88 -5.43 9.42
C PHE A 104 -14.07 -6.02 8.02
N SER A 105 -13.28 -7.04 7.67
CA SER A 105 -13.51 -7.83 6.45
C SER A 105 -14.91 -8.45 6.48
N PHE A 106 -15.29 -9.06 7.60
CA PHE A 106 -16.60 -9.70 7.76
C PHE A 106 -17.76 -8.71 7.67
N LEU A 107 -17.70 -7.56 8.37
CA LEU A 107 -18.73 -6.53 8.29
C LEU A 107 -18.89 -5.98 6.87
N PHE A 108 -17.78 -5.78 6.14
CA PHE A 108 -17.83 -5.31 4.76
C PHE A 108 -18.52 -6.34 3.85
N TYR A 109 -18.10 -7.60 3.88
CA TYR A 109 -18.72 -8.66 3.08
C TYR A 109 -20.19 -8.91 3.47
N LEU A 110 -20.52 -8.77 4.76
CA LEU A 110 -21.90 -8.85 5.24
C LEU A 110 -22.73 -7.68 4.69
N GLY A 111 -22.21 -6.45 4.73
CA GLY A 111 -22.85 -5.27 4.15
C GLY A 111 -23.02 -5.38 2.63
N LEU A 112 -22.00 -5.86 1.92
CA LEU A 112 -22.06 -6.11 0.47
C LEU A 112 -23.11 -7.17 0.12
N SER A 113 -23.11 -8.30 0.85
CA SER A 113 -24.10 -9.37 0.69
C SER A 113 -25.52 -8.87 0.96
N LEU A 114 -25.70 -8.10 2.05
CA LEU A 114 -26.99 -7.51 2.39
C LEU A 114 -27.45 -6.52 1.33
N ALA A 115 -26.57 -5.68 0.80
CA ALA A 115 -26.90 -4.73 -0.27
C ALA A 115 -27.37 -5.45 -1.54
N VAL A 116 -26.65 -6.49 -1.97
CA VAL A 116 -27.04 -7.32 -3.13
C VAL A 116 -28.37 -8.02 -2.87
N PHE A 117 -28.55 -8.58 -1.67
CA PHE A 117 -29.79 -9.24 -1.28
C PHE A 117 -30.99 -8.29 -1.32
N VAL A 118 -30.87 -7.10 -0.70
CA VAL A 118 -31.92 -6.08 -0.71
C VAL A 118 -32.21 -5.59 -2.13
N TYR A 119 -31.18 -5.41 -2.96
CA TYR A 119 -31.35 -5.02 -4.36
C TYR A 119 -32.15 -6.07 -5.16
N ILE A 120 -31.80 -7.35 -5.04
CA ILE A 120 -32.53 -8.44 -5.70
C ILE A 120 -33.96 -8.53 -5.17
N ALA A 121 -34.16 -8.41 -3.85
CA ALA A 121 -35.50 -8.44 -3.24
C ALA A 121 -36.38 -7.29 -3.75
N ALA A 122 -35.81 -6.09 -3.90
CA ALA A 122 -36.51 -4.94 -4.48
C ALA A 122 -36.88 -5.19 -5.95
N LEU A 123 -35.94 -5.68 -6.77
CA LEU A 123 -36.20 -6.03 -8.16
C LEU A 123 -37.29 -7.11 -8.30
N ALA A 124 -37.23 -8.15 -7.45
CA ALA A 124 -38.24 -9.19 -7.42
C ALA A 124 -39.61 -8.62 -7.06
N MET A 125 -39.68 -7.69 -6.09
CA MET A 125 -40.94 -7.06 -5.71
C MET A 125 -41.54 -6.22 -6.83
N PHE A 126 -40.74 -5.42 -7.53
CA PHE A 126 -41.21 -4.62 -8.67
C PHE A 126 -41.62 -5.51 -9.87
N HIS A 127 -40.81 -6.50 -10.22
CA HIS A 127 -41.10 -7.39 -11.35
C HIS A 127 -42.32 -8.30 -11.10
N PHE A 128 -42.58 -8.66 -9.83
CA PHE A 128 -43.80 -9.40 -9.46
C PHE A 128 -45.06 -8.52 -9.46
N PHE A 129 -44.91 -7.19 -9.41
CA PHE A 129 -46.02 -6.23 -9.43
C PHE A 129 -46.36 -5.72 -10.84
N ASP A 130 -45.43 -5.88 -11.80
CA ASP A 130 -45.63 -5.58 -13.23
C ASP A 130 -46.18 -6.77 -14.03
N GLY A 131 -46.52 -7.90 -13.37
CA GLY A 131 -47.05 -9.13 -13.95
C GLY A 131 -48.56 -9.34 -13.80
#